data_AF-A0A936V0X4-F1
#
_entry.id   AF-A0A936V0X4-F1
#
_cell.length_a   1.000
_cell.length_b   1.000
_cell.length_c   1.000
_cell.angle_alpha   90.00
_cell.angle_beta   90.00
_cell.angle_gamma   90.00
#
_symmetry.space_group_name_H-M   'P 1'
#
loop_
_entity.id
_entity.type
_entity.pdbx_description
1 polymer ?
#
loop_
_entity_poly.entity_id
_entity_poly.type
_entity_poly.pdbx_seq_one_letter_code
_entity_poly.pdbx_strand_id
1 'polypeptide(L)' 'MSLLTILLVLVVVGVILWLVNTYIPMDRKIKSILNVVVVIVLIIWLLQAFGLLDSIKGLKV' A
#
# COMPACT_ATOMS: atom_id res chain seq x y z
N MET A 1 13.00 -3.73 6.57
CA MET A 1 11.96 -4.11 7.56
C MET A 1 11.92 -5.62 7.69
N SER A 2 11.53 -6.19 8.83
CA SER A 2 11.32 -7.64 8.92
C SER A 2 10.08 -8.05 8.12
N LEU A 3 10.02 -9.30 7.63
CA LEU A 3 8.88 -9.82 6.87
C LEU A 3 7.57 -9.70 7.67
N LEU A 4 7.65 -9.89 8.99
CA LEU A 4 6.52 -9.78 9.92
C LEU A 4 5.93 -8.36 9.93
N THR A 5 6.77 -7.32 9.89
CA THR A 5 6.32 -5.93 9.81
C THR A 5 5.59 -5.65 8.49
N ILE A 6 6.07 -6.17 7.37
CA ILE A 6 5.43 -5.98 6.06
C ILE A 6 4.03 -6.61 6.05
N LEU A 7 3.94 -7.82 6.59
CA LEU A 7 2.68 -8.57 6.68
C LEU A 7 1.67 -7.83 7.56
N LEU A 8 2.12 -7.29 8.70
CA LEU A 8 1.28 -6.50 9.60
C LEU A 8 0.77 -5.22 8.92
N VAL A 9 1.62 -4.48 8.20
CA VAL A 9 1.20 -3.28 7.45
C VAL A 9 0.17 -3.62 6.37
N LEU A 10 0.36 -4.70 5.62
CA LEU A 10 -0.60 -5.13 4.60
C LEU A 10 -1.97 -5.45 5.21
N VAL A 11 -2.00 -6.16 6.34
CA VAL A 11 -3.25 -6.47 7.05
C VAL A 11 -3.91 -5.18 7.53
N VAL A 12 -3.17 -4.27 8.15
CA VAL A 12 -3.69 -2.98 8.65
C VAL A 12 -4.29 -2.15 7.51
N VAL A 13 -3.56 -1.98 6.40
CA VAL A 13 -4.05 -1.22 5.23
C VAL A 13 -5.27 -1.89 4.62
N GLY A 14 -5.29 -3.23 4.52
CA GLY A 14 -6.43 -3.99 4.02
C GLY A 14 -7.69 -3.81 4.88
N VAL A 15 -7.54 -3.86 6.21
CA VAL A 15 -8.65 -3.62 7.15
C VAL A 15 -9.17 -2.19 7.03
N ILE A 16 -8.28 -1.19 6.95
CA ILE A 16 -8.68 0.21 6.77
C ILE A 16 -9.45 0.40 5.46
N LEU A 17 -8.95 -0.15 4.35
CA LEU A 17 -9.62 -0.06 3.06
C LEU A 17 -11.00 -0.73 3.09
N TRP A 18 -11.12 -1.88 3.75
CA TRP A 18 -12.38 -2.59 3.93
C TRP A 18 -13.37 -1.77 4.76
N LEU A 19 -12.94 -1.17 5.87
CA LEU A 19 -13.76 -0.29 6.69
C LEU A 19 -14.27 0.90 5.87
N VAL A 20 -13.38 1.60 5.17
CA VAL A 20 -13.72 2.74 4.31
C VAL A 20 -14.78 2.34 3.27
N ASN A 21 -14.59 1.19 2.61
CA ASN A 21 -15.52 0.70 1.57
C ASN A 21 -16.86 0.17 2.10
N THR A 22 -16.95 -0.14 3.38
CA THR A 22 -18.13 -0.75 4.02
C THR A 22 -18.97 0.29 4.75
N TYR A 23 -18.34 1.21 5.48
CA TYR A 23 -19.04 2.19 6.31
C TYR A 23 -19.30 3.52 5.59
N ILE A 24 -18.58 3.81 4.49
CA ILE A 24 -18.81 5.02 3.70
C ILE A 24 -19.59 4.62 2.44
N PRO A 25 -20.89 4.96 2.33
CA PRO A 25 -21.66 4.75 1.11
C PRO A 25 -21.14 5.72 0.03
N MET A 26 -20.23 5.22 -0.81
CA MET A 26 -19.65 5.96 -1.92
C MET A 26 -20.27 5.55 -3.26
N ASP A 27 -20.40 6.52 -4.15
CA ASP A 27 -20.72 6.26 -5.55
C ASP A 27 -19.72 5.29 -6.20
N ARG A 28 -20.22 4.44 -7.09
CA ARG A 28 -19.44 3.38 -7.75
C ARG A 28 -18.17 3.89 -8.44
N LYS A 29 -18.20 5.10 -9.01
CA LYS A 29 -17.02 5.74 -9.62
C LYS A 29 -15.95 6.09 -8.59
N ILE A 30 -16.35 6.71 -7.47
CA ILE A 30 -15.42 7.13 -6.40
C ILE A 30 -14.79 5.91 -5.72
N LYS A 31 -15.59 4.87 -5.46
CA LYS A 31 -15.10 3.60 -4.91
C LYS A 31 -13.99 2.97 -5.77
N SER A 32 -14.17 2.99 -7.09
CA SER A 32 -13.17 2.47 -8.02
C SER A 32 -11.88 3.27 -7.98
N ILE A 33 -11.95 4.60 -7.94
CA ILE A 33 -10.77 5.48 -7.88
C ILE A 33 -10.00 5.23 -6.58
N LEU A 34 -10.70 5.19 -5.44
CA LEU A 34 -10.08 4.98 -4.13
C LEU A 34 -9.34 3.64 -4.06
N ASN A 35 -9.96 2.54 -4.53
CA ASN A 35 -9.30 1.25 -4.57
C ASN A 35 -8.05 1.26 -5.46
N VAL A 36 -8.13 1.87 -6.65
CA VAL A 36 -6.97 1.98 -7.56
C VAL A 36 -5.84 2.78 -6.92
N VAL A 37 -6.15 3.92 -6.31
CA VAL A 37 -5.15 4.76 -5.63
C VAL A 37 -4.48 4.00 -4.50
N VAL A 38 -5.25 3.31 -3.66
CA VAL A 38 -4.69 2.55 -2.53
C VAL A 38 -3.81 1.40 -3.02
N VAL A 39 -4.19 0.70 -4.09
CA VAL A 39 -3.37 -0.34 -4.71
C VAL A 39 -2.06 0.24 -5.25
N ILE A 40 -2.09 1.38 -5.95
CA ILE A 40 -0.88 2.04 -6.47
C ILE A 40 0.06 2.42 -5.31
N VAL A 41 -0.48 3.02 -4.25
CA VAL A 41 0.30 3.39 -3.05
C VAL A 41 0.92 2.15 -2.41
N LEU A 42 0.16 1.05 -2.28
CA LEU A 42 0.68 -0.22 -1.76
C LEU A 42 1.82 -0.79 -2.62
N ILE A 43 1.73 -0.72 -3.94
CA ILE A 43 2.79 -1.19 -4.85
C ILE A 43 4.06 -0.37 -4.67
N ILE A 44 3.95 0.96 -4.66
CA ILE A 44 5.10 1.86 -4.46
C ILE A 44 5.74 1.61 -3.09
N TRP A 45 4.91 1.46 -2.05
CA TRP A 45 5.38 1.20 -0.70
C TRP A 45 6.08 -0.17 -0.60
N LEU A 46 5.56 -1.21 -1.25
CA LEU A 46 6.21 -2.52 -1.28
C LEU A 46 7.57 -2.45 -2.00
N LEU A 47 7.66 -1.77 -3.14
CA LEU A 47 8.93 -1.55 -3.85
C LEU A 47 9.97 -0.84 -2.96
N GLN A 48 9.54 0.11 -2.15
CA GLN A 48 10.38 0.76 -1.13
C GLN A 48 10.77 -0.20 0.00
N ALA A 49 9.82 -0.96 0.54
CA ALA A 49 10.00 -1.85 1.68
C ALA A 49 10.94 -3.03 1.37
N PHE A 50 10.95 -3.51 0.13
CA PHE A 50 11.89 -4.53 -0.35
C PHE A 50 13.30 -3.98 -0.62
N GLY A 51 13.54 -2.68 -0.43
CA GLY A 51 14.87 -2.09 -0.57
C GLY A 51 15.37 -2.01 -2.02
N LEU A 52 14.51 -2.20 -3.02
CA LEU A 52 14.86 -1.98 -4.43
C LEU A 52 15.31 -0.53 -4.68
N LEU A 53 14.82 0.43 -3.89
CA LEU A 53 15.29 1.82 -3.92
C LEU A 53 16.56 2.06 -3.09
N ASP A 54 16.85 1.25 -2.07
CA ASP A 54 18.06 1.37 -1.25
C ASP A 54 19.28 0.71 -1.92
N SER A 55 19.09 -0.41 -2.63
CA SER A 55 20.14 -1.01 -3.48
C SER A 55 20.63 -0.05 -4.58
N ILE A 56 19.78 0.86 -5.05
CA ILE A 56 20.17 1.89 -6.04
C ILE A 56 20.89 3.07 -5.39
N LYS A 57 20.58 3.43 -4.13
CA LYS A 57 21.29 4.49 -3.38
C LYS A 57 22.64 4.04 -2.81
N GLY A 58 22.86 2.73 -2.67
CA GLY A 58 24.13 2.12 -2.26
C GLY A 58 25.20 2.11 -3.36
N LEU A 59 24.81 2.27 -4.63
CA LEU A 59 25.73 2.55 -5.74
C LEU A 59 26.12 4.04 -5.72
N LYS A 60 26.87 4.43 -4.69
CA LYS A 60 27.78 5.58 -4.79
C LYS A 60 28.92 5.16 -5.72
N VAL A 61 28.95 5.69 -6.93
CA VAL A 61 30.16 5.79 -7.75
C VAL A 61 31.12 6.78 -7.08
#